data_AF-A0A938Z7A6-F1
#
_entry.id   AF-A0A938Z7A6-F1
#
_cell.length_a   1.000
_cell.length_b   1.000
_cell.length_c   1.000
_cell.angle_alpha   90.00
_cell.angle_beta   90.00
_cell.angle_gamma   90.00
#
_symmetry.space_group_name_H-M   'P 1'
#
loop_
_entity.id
_entity.type
_entity.pdbx_description
1 polymer ?
#
loop_
_entity_poly.entity_id
_entity_poly.type
_entity_poly.pdbx_seq_one_letter_code
_entity_poly.pdbx_strand_id
1 'polypeptide(L)'
;MYKEDLLDKDLKLEYILLKFLYLSTGHIKKSDACRELEITMPTLTKLSENLQQQLKNEKVSFAINRYTLDLQVNDSVSLDDLTDTLLKKSVKYQIIHYLFQHAGYDAFVLADELKISVGTLNRVIAECNQLLQHFELKIKNKKLAGTMTQRIYFYYNFLKMGETAIDSVLIDELVAELAKKITLSIAQQKQLKIWLYVIMKKVTPHTTLGSLSPEEQIKINRCQEMPICRFIRQAYVSKKSICSVDEAKIVPFFICLFLVTVGGIPYEELRLGLYTNKNPVFEITDEVMAAIQSIYCLEASHTTIDIKASVFSLIAQVYYFHGVNYSIDRVTLNYYHKLFHNSLRDQVITDILQHIIAPTNLFTPTKLNYLKKRLVFLIYLLSPKEEYRVRIGVLNMGSSLLADASIYLLKNELKGKQNVTISPYNNEEEYDLLISNARVPQLGTNYGRFYQVTAIGADLDVNQVSAIIDQIAYSKYHSFVV
;
A
#
# COMPACT_ATOMS: atom_id res chain seq x y z
N MET A 1 -9.65 -0.35 -4.86
CA MET A 1 -10.08 1.04 -4.67
C MET A 1 -8.87 1.87 -4.25
N TYR A 2 -8.62 2.93 -4.99
CA TYR A 2 -7.64 3.97 -4.67
C TYR A 2 -8.34 5.17 -4.03
N LYS A 3 -7.58 6.11 -3.46
CA LYS A 3 -8.14 7.30 -2.77
C LYS A 3 -9.00 8.15 -3.72
N GLU A 4 -8.53 8.34 -4.95
CA GLU A 4 -9.16 9.11 -6.01
C GLU A 4 -10.41 8.46 -6.62
N ASP A 5 -10.70 7.17 -6.34
CA ASP A 5 -11.93 6.53 -6.82
C ASP A 5 -13.18 7.08 -6.13
N LEU A 6 -13.02 7.71 -4.96
CA LEU A 6 -14.08 8.40 -4.23
C LEU A 6 -14.31 9.83 -4.72
N LEU A 7 -13.54 10.32 -5.69
CA LEU A 7 -13.71 11.63 -6.28
C LEU A 7 -14.68 11.59 -7.46
N ASP A 8 -15.39 12.70 -7.65
CA ASP A 8 -16.12 12.96 -8.89
C ASP A 8 -15.13 13.13 -10.06
N LYS A 9 -15.60 12.93 -11.30
CA LYS A 9 -14.74 12.80 -12.48
C LYS A 9 -13.73 13.95 -12.63
N ASP A 10 -14.17 15.20 -12.48
CA ASP A 10 -13.32 16.37 -12.66
C ASP A 10 -12.33 16.54 -11.48
N LEU A 11 -12.82 16.40 -10.24
CA LEU A 11 -11.98 16.44 -9.03
C LEU A 11 -10.92 15.33 -9.03
N LYS A 12 -11.25 14.15 -9.57
CA LYS A 12 -10.30 13.04 -9.75
C LYS A 12 -9.14 13.44 -10.65
N LEU A 13 -9.40 14.11 -11.76
CA LEU A 13 -8.35 14.57 -12.67
C LEU A 13 -7.49 15.66 -12.03
N GLU A 14 -8.09 16.60 -11.29
CA GLU A 14 -7.37 17.65 -10.57
C GLU A 14 -6.44 17.05 -9.51
N TYR A 15 -6.95 16.09 -8.73
CA TYR A 15 -6.20 15.34 -7.73
C TYR A 15 -5.00 14.61 -8.37
N ILE A 16 -5.22 13.88 -9.46
CA ILE A 16 -4.18 13.10 -10.14
C ILE A 16 -3.11 14.04 -10.72
N LEU A 17 -3.51 15.15 -11.35
CA LEU A 17 -2.59 16.15 -11.88
C LEU A 17 -1.69 16.73 -10.78
N LEU A 18 -2.29 17.09 -9.64
CA LEU A 18 -1.58 17.65 -8.50
C LEU A 18 -0.55 16.66 -7.92
N LYS A 19 -0.94 15.39 -7.75
CA LYS A 19 -0.02 14.33 -7.32
C LYS A 19 1.11 14.09 -8.31
N PHE A 20 0.79 14.08 -9.61
CA PHE A 20 1.79 13.86 -10.65
C PHE A 20 2.81 15.00 -10.74
N LEU A 21 2.38 16.26 -10.62
CA LEU A 21 3.25 17.43 -10.51
C LEU A 21 4.24 17.29 -9.36
N TYR A 22 3.74 16.97 -8.16
CA TYR A 22 4.56 16.85 -6.97
C TYR A 22 5.61 15.74 -7.07
N LEU A 23 5.24 14.57 -7.58
CA LEU A 23 6.16 13.44 -7.75
C LEU A 23 7.18 13.67 -8.89
N SER A 24 6.91 14.63 -9.77
CA SER A 24 7.76 15.01 -10.91
C SER A 24 8.51 16.31 -10.64
N THR A 25 9.08 16.47 -9.44
CA THR A 25 9.87 17.64 -8.99
C THR A 25 9.16 19.00 -9.10
N GLY A 26 7.84 19.02 -9.25
CA GLY A 26 7.07 20.24 -9.43
C GLY A 26 7.08 20.78 -10.85
N HIS A 27 7.69 20.11 -11.83
CA HIS A 27 7.77 20.60 -13.21
C HIS A 27 7.44 19.49 -14.21
N ILE A 28 6.37 19.68 -15.01
CA ILE A 28 5.99 18.71 -16.05
C ILE A 28 5.67 19.38 -17.38
N LYS A 29 5.91 18.67 -18.47
CA LYS A 29 5.40 19.06 -19.79
C LYS A 29 3.91 18.77 -19.88
N LYS A 30 3.15 19.65 -20.54
CA LYS A 30 1.72 19.44 -20.78
C LYS A 30 1.43 18.17 -21.59
N SER A 31 2.34 17.78 -22.49
CA SER A 31 2.24 16.51 -23.24
C SER A 31 2.29 15.29 -22.31
N ASP A 32 3.16 15.33 -21.30
CA ASP A 32 3.30 14.24 -20.34
C ASP A 32 2.08 14.19 -19.41
N ALA A 33 1.56 15.34 -18.99
CA ALA A 33 0.31 15.44 -18.24
C ALA A 33 -0.86 14.83 -19.03
N CYS A 34 -1.06 15.21 -20.30
CA CYS A 34 -2.11 14.65 -21.16
C CYS A 34 -2.01 13.12 -21.27
N ARG A 35 -0.79 12.58 -21.39
CA ARG A 35 -0.56 11.13 -21.46
C ARG A 35 -0.88 10.44 -20.14
N GLU A 36 -0.42 10.98 -19.00
CA GLU A 36 -0.65 10.39 -17.68
C GLU A 36 -2.13 10.41 -17.27
N LEU A 37 -2.83 11.50 -17.58
CA LEU A 37 -4.25 11.69 -17.27
C LEU A 37 -5.19 11.06 -18.31
N GLU A 38 -4.65 10.62 -19.45
CA GLU A 38 -5.41 10.13 -20.61
C GLU A 38 -6.44 11.18 -21.13
N ILE A 39 -6.03 12.44 -21.22
CA ILE A 39 -6.87 13.57 -21.65
C ILE A 39 -6.27 14.37 -22.81
N THR A 40 -7.11 15.20 -23.43
CA THR A 40 -6.70 16.12 -24.50
C THR A 40 -6.18 17.44 -23.94
N MET A 41 -5.39 18.18 -24.74
CA MET A 41 -4.83 19.49 -24.36
C MET A 41 -5.90 20.54 -23.95
N PRO A 42 -7.06 20.65 -24.63
CA PRO A 42 -8.13 21.56 -24.19
C PRO A 42 -8.66 21.20 -22.80
N THR A 43 -8.86 19.90 -22.53
CA THR A 43 -9.29 19.42 -21.20
C THR A 43 -8.25 19.74 -20.14
N LEU A 44 -6.96 19.53 -20.44
CA LEU A 44 -5.87 19.89 -19.53
C LEU A 44 -5.83 21.40 -19.23
N THR A 45 -6.12 22.25 -20.22
CA THR A 45 -6.12 23.71 -20.04
C THR A 45 -7.18 24.12 -19.03
N LYS A 46 -8.43 23.68 -19.25
CA LYS A 46 -9.54 23.93 -18.31
C LYS A 46 -9.26 23.35 -16.92
N LEU A 47 -8.72 22.13 -16.86
CA LEU A 47 -8.35 21.46 -15.62
C LEU A 47 -7.30 22.26 -14.83
N SER A 48 -6.29 22.78 -15.54
CA SER A 48 -5.21 23.58 -14.94
C SER A 48 -5.74 24.91 -14.43
N GLU A 49 -6.60 25.59 -15.17
CA GLU A 49 -7.23 26.85 -14.75
C GLU A 49 -8.08 26.66 -13.47
N ASN A 50 -8.89 25.60 -13.43
CA ASN A 50 -9.66 25.25 -12.24
C ASN A 50 -8.75 24.97 -11.05
N LEU A 51 -7.72 24.13 -11.24
CA LEU A 51 -6.76 23.80 -10.19
C LEU A 51 -6.03 25.06 -9.67
N GLN A 52 -5.64 25.97 -10.57
CA GLN A 52 -5.04 27.26 -10.18
C GLN A 52 -5.96 28.09 -9.30
N GLN A 53 -7.25 28.16 -9.62
CA GLN A 53 -8.24 28.86 -8.79
C GLN A 53 -8.39 28.21 -7.42
N GLN A 54 -8.40 26.88 -7.36
CA GLN A 54 -8.53 26.15 -6.10
C GLN A 54 -7.30 26.30 -5.18
N LEU A 55 -6.11 26.50 -5.76
CA LEU A 55 -4.87 26.65 -5.01
C LEU A 55 -4.52 28.10 -4.65
N LYS A 56 -5.33 29.10 -5.05
CA LYS A 56 -5.00 30.53 -4.95
C LYS A 56 -4.67 31.04 -3.54
N ASN A 57 -5.20 30.39 -2.51
CA ASN A 57 -4.98 30.76 -1.10
C ASN A 57 -4.26 29.66 -0.31
N GLU A 58 -3.74 28.67 -1.00
CA GLU A 58 -3.00 27.59 -0.38
C GLU A 58 -1.52 27.97 -0.27
N LYS A 59 -0.78 27.23 0.55
CA LYS A 59 0.66 27.41 0.73
C LYS A 59 1.50 26.87 -0.45
N VAL A 60 0.92 26.83 -1.64
CA VAL A 60 1.52 26.36 -2.89
C VAL A 60 1.22 27.35 -4.01
N SER A 61 2.15 27.53 -4.94
CA SER A 61 1.92 28.32 -6.16
C SER A 61 1.92 27.42 -7.38
N PHE A 62 0.88 27.58 -8.20
CA PHE A 62 0.70 26.82 -9.43
C PHE A 62 0.70 27.77 -10.65
N ALA A 63 1.69 27.58 -11.53
CA ALA A 63 1.88 28.37 -12.72
C ALA A 63 1.63 27.55 -14.00
N ILE A 64 0.89 28.15 -14.92
CA ILE A 64 0.52 27.55 -16.21
C ILE A 64 1.33 28.26 -17.28
N ASN A 65 2.35 27.59 -17.81
CA ASN A 65 3.19 28.13 -18.87
C ASN A 65 2.71 27.62 -20.25
N ARG A 66 3.34 28.09 -21.34
CA ARG A 66 2.95 27.68 -22.71
C ARG A 66 3.00 26.17 -22.90
N TYR A 67 4.10 25.54 -22.47
CA TYR A 67 4.36 24.10 -22.68
C TYR A 67 4.46 23.29 -21.38
N THR A 68 4.55 23.95 -20.23
CA THR A 68 4.81 23.32 -18.94
C THR A 68 3.76 23.72 -17.90
N LEU A 69 3.68 22.92 -16.85
CA LEU A 69 2.95 23.18 -15.63
C LEU A 69 3.93 23.11 -14.47
N ASP A 70 3.84 24.09 -13.57
CA ASP A 70 4.84 24.32 -12.54
C ASP A 70 4.14 24.45 -11.18
N LEU A 71 4.52 23.59 -10.24
CA LEU A 71 4.06 23.58 -8.86
C LEU A 71 5.25 23.89 -7.95
N GLN A 72 5.16 24.98 -7.20
CA GLN A 72 6.11 25.33 -6.16
C GLN A 72 5.44 25.24 -4.80
N VAL A 73 6.11 24.58 -3.86
CA VAL A 73 5.66 24.44 -2.49
C VAL A 73 6.40 25.50 -1.66
N ASN A 74 5.66 26.47 -1.12
CA ASN A 74 6.24 27.70 -0.57
C ASN A 74 6.53 27.60 0.94
N ASP A 75 6.04 26.56 1.60
CA ASP A 75 6.19 26.28 3.03
C ASP A 75 6.07 24.77 3.27
N SER A 76 6.38 24.27 4.46
CA SER A 76 6.21 22.84 4.80
C SER A 76 4.73 22.46 4.77
N VAL A 77 4.27 21.93 3.65
CA VAL A 77 2.86 21.57 3.39
C VAL A 77 2.81 20.13 2.91
N SER A 78 1.96 19.33 3.54
CA SER A 78 1.62 18.03 3.00
C SER A 78 0.63 18.21 1.87
N LEU A 79 0.97 17.69 0.69
CA LEU A 79 0.01 17.61 -0.41
C LEU A 79 -1.21 16.75 -0.07
N ASP A 80 -1.10 15.88 0.93
CA ASP A 80 -2.26 15.13 1.44
C ASP A 80 -3.28 16.07 2.09
N ASP A 81 -2.87 17.14 2.78
CA ASP A 81 -3.80 18.11 3.39
C ASP A 81 -4.59 18.88 2.32
N LEU A 82 -3.89 19.25 1.24
CA LEU A 82 -4.51 19.90 0.07
C LEU A 82 -5.50 18.96 -0.62
N THR A 83 -5.13 17.70 -0.79
CA THR A 83 -5.99 16.72 -1.46
C THR A 83 -7.15 16.22 -0.60
N ASP A 84 -7.04 16.27 0.73
CA ASP A 84 -8.15 16.03 1.65
C ASP A 84 -9.26 17.07 1.50
N THR A 85 -8.90 18.32 1.23
CA THR A 85 -9.87 19.38 0.89
C THR A 85 -10.62 19.07 -0.40
N LEU A 86 -9.95 18.50 -1.41
CA LEU A 86 -10.59 18.04 -2.65
C LEU A 86 -11.56 16.88 -2.39
N LEU A 87 -11.16 15.92 -1.54
CA LEU A 87 -12.02 14.80 -1.16
C LEU A 87 -13.30 15.26 -0.49
N LYS A 88 -13.22 16.20 0.46
CA LYS A 88 -14.39 16.73 1.17
C LYS A 88 -15.39 17.43 0.23
N LYS A 89 -14.95 17.92 -0.93
CA LYS A 89 -15.84 18.51 -1.97
C LYS A 89 -16.58 17.46 -2.81
N SER A 90 -16.10 16.22 -2.87
CA SER A 90 -16.71 15.16 -3.68
C SER A 90 -18.08 14.75 -3.13
N VAL A 91 -19.08 14.69 -4.01
CA VAL A 91 -20.44 14.27 -3.67
C VAL A 91 -20.44 12.79 -3.25
N LYS A 92 -19.65 11.94 -3.92
CA LYS A 92 -19.49 10.52 -3.53
C LYS A 92 -18.92 10.39 -2.13
N TYR A 93 -17.89 11.16 -1.80
CA TYR A 93 -17.29 11.16 -0.47
C TYR A 93 -18.30 11.61 0.59
N GLN A 94 -19.02 12.70 0.33
CA GLN A 94 -20.04 13.23 1.23
C GLN A 94 -21.18 12.23 1.48
N ILE A 95 -21.66 11.52 0.46
CA ILE A 95 -22.68 10.46 0.61
C ILE A 95 -22.18 9.31 1.49
N ILE A 96 -20.96 8.81 1.24
CA ILE A 96 -20.40 7.71 2.03
C ILE A 96 -20.16 8.16 3.48
N HIS A 97 -19.67 9.38 3.68
CA HIS A 97 -19.50 9.97 5.01
C HIS A 97 -20.85 10.14 5.73
N TYR A 98 -21.88 10.62 5.04
CA TYR A 98 -23.24 10.75 5.59
C TYR A 98 -23.76 9.39 6.07
N LEU A 99 -23.64 8.34 5.25
CA LEU A 99 -24.03 6.97 5.61
C LEU A 99 -23.18 6.37 6.74
N PHE A 100 -21.99 6.92 6.99
CA PHE A 100 -21.21 6.53 8.16
C PHE A 100 -21.84 7.09 9.44
N GLN A 101 -22.26 8.37 9.41
CA GLN A 101 -22.81 9.09 10.55
C GLN A 101 -24.27 8.71 10.85
N HIS A 102 -25.05 8.37 9.83
CA HIS A 102 -26.48 8.09 9.93
C HIS A 102 -26.79 6.62 9.64
N ALA A 103 -27.80 6.06 10.32
CA ALA A 103 -28.23 4.68 10.10
C ALA A 103 -28.88 4.46 8.71
N GLY A 104 -29.37 5.55 8.11
CA GLY A 104 -29.87 5.64 6.74
C GLY A 104 -30.12 7.11 6.37
N TYR A 105 -30.54 7.37 5.13
CA TYR A 105 -30.79 8.74 4.64
C TYR A 105 -32.23 8.92 4.18
N ASP A 106 -32.75 10.14 4.29
CA ASP A 106 -33.89 10.54 3.47
C ASP A 106 -33.41 11.20 2.18
N ALA A 107 -34.03 10.83 1.05
CA ALA A 107 -33.55 11.24 -0.26
C ALA A 107 -33.68 12.75 -0.51
N PHE A 108 -34.72 13.39 0.03
CA PHE A 108 -34.91 14.83 -0.12
C PHE A 108 -33.97 15.60 0.79
N VAL A 109 -33.84 15.16 2.05
CA VAL A 109 -32.93 15.78 3.03
C VAL A 109 -31.49 15.71 2.54
N LEU A 110 -31.02 14.53 2.12
CA LEU A 110 -29.65 14.36 1.63
C LEU A 110 -29.40 15.15 0.34
N ALA A 111 -30.37 15.19 -0.57
CA ALA A 111 -30.24 15.97 -1.80
C ALA A 111 -30.13 17.48 -1.53
N ASP A 112 -30.91 17.98 -0.58
CA ASP A 112 -30.87 19.38 -0.13
C ASP A 112 -29.54 19.73 0.55
N GLU A 113 -29.07 18.91 1.49
CA GLU A 113 -27.77 19.08 2.16
C GLU A 113 -26.60 19.13 1.16
N LEU A 114 -26.65 18.26 0.14
CA LEU A 114 -25.64 18.18 -0.93
C LEU A 114 -25.85 19.24 -2.03
N LYS A 115 -26.94 20.01 -1.99
CA LYS A 115 -27.33 21.01 -3.00
C LYS A 115 -27.42 20.42 -4.42
N ILE A 116 -27.99 19.23 -4.54
CA ILE A 116 -28.21 18.53 -5.81
C ILE A 116 -29.67 18.08 -5.97
N SER A 117 -30.07 17.72 -7.19
CA SER A 117 -31.38 17.09 -7.39
C SER A 117 -31.39 15.64 -6.87
N VAL A 118 -32.57 15.14 -6.49
CA VAL A 118 -32.75 13.71 -6.14
C VAL A 118 -32.36 12.79 -7.30
N GLY A 119 -32.60 13.21 -8.55
CA GLY A 119 -32.16 12.47 -9.74
C GLY A 119 -30.63 12.35 -9.81
N THR A 120 -29.92 13.44 -9.54
CA THR A 120 -28.46 13.46 -9.44
C THR A 120 -27.98 12.58 -8.29
N LEU A 121 -28.60 12.68 -7.11
CA LEU A 121 -28.28 11.84 -5.96
C LEU A 121 -28.37 10.34 -6.32
N ASN A 122 -29.47 9.92 -6.95
CA ASN A 122 -29.65 8.52 -7.37
C ASN A 122 -28.57 8.05 -8.36
N ARG A 123 -28.17 8.91 -9.31
CA ARG A 123 -27.07 8.61 -10.23
C ARG A 123 -25.75 8.44 -9.48
N VAL A 124 -25.40 9.35 -8.57
CA VAL A 124 -24.16 9.25 -7.78
C VAL A 124 -24.18 8.02 -6.89
N ILE A 125 -25.33 7.66 -6.29
CA ILE A 125 -25.49 6.41 -5.53
C ILE A 125 -25.23 5.18 -6.40
N ALA A 126 -25.69 5.18 -7.66
CA ALA A 126 -25.39 4.08 -8.60
C ALA A 126 -23.89 3.96 -8.87
N GLU A 127 -23.18 5.07 -9.03
CA GLU A 127 -21.71 5.09 -9.15
C GLU A 127 -21.03 4.59 -7.86
N CYS A 128 -21.48 5.02 -6.68
CA CYS A 128 -21.00 4.49 -5.40
C CYS A 128 -21.20 2.97 -5.31
N ASN A 129 -22.34 2.45 -5.78
CA ASN A 129 -22.62 1.01 -5.78
C ASN A 129 -21.66 0.21 -6.67
N GLN A 130 -21.19 0.77 -7.79
CA GLN A 130 -20.16 0.13 -8.61
C GLN A 130 -18.83 -0.01 -7.85
N LEU A 131 -18.45 1.01 -7.08
CA LEU A 131 -17.26 0.98 -6.23
C LEU A 131 -17.41 -0.04 -5.09
N LEU A 132 -18.56 0.01 -4.40
CA LEU A 132 -18.88 -0.81 -3.24
C LEU A 132 -19.04 -2.30 -3.58
N GLN A 133 -19.43 -2.65 -4.81
CA GLN A 133 -19.61 -4.03 -5.25
C GLN A 133 -18.37 -4.89 -5.00
N HIS A 134 -17.17 -4.33 -5.16
CA HIS A 134 -15.91 -5.03 -4.93
C HIS A 134 -15.74 -5.49 -3.47
N PHE A 135 -16.39 -4.80 -2.53
CA PHE A 135 -16.42 -5.13 -1.11
C PHE A 135 -17.67 -5.94 -0.72
N GLU A 136 -18.47 -6.37 -1.70
CA GLU A 136 -19.81 -6.96 -1.50
C GLU A 136 -20.77 -6.06 -0.72
N LEU A 137 -20.57 -4.74 -0.85
CA LEU A 137 -21.40 -3.72 -0.25
C LEU A 137 -22.30 -3.08 -1.30
N LYS A 138 -23.43 -2.55 -0.86
CA LYS A 138 -24.28 -1.69 -1.68
C LYS A 138 -25.13 -0.76 -0.82
N ILE A 139 -25.33 0.46 -1.28
CA ILE A 139 -26.36 1.37 -0.82
C ILE A 139 -27.69 0.85 -1.36
N LYS A 140 -28.53 0.31 -0.48
CA LYS A 140 -29.88 -0.19 -0.78
C LYS A 140 -30.81 0.13 0.37
N ASN A 141 -32.08 0.44 0.07
CA ASN A 141 -33.09 0.78 1.06
C ASN A 141 -32.59 1.90 2.00
N LYS A 142 -32.03 2.96 1.41
CA LYS A 142 -31.53 4.14 2.12
C LYS A 142 -30.37 3.91 3.08
N LYS A 143 -29.66 2.76 3.03
CA LYS A 143 -28.53 2.45 3.93
C LYS A 143 -27.44 1.64 3.25
N LEU A 144 -26.27 1.56 3.88
CA LEU A 144 -25.20 0.65 3.46
C LEU A 144 -25.52 -0.79 3.89
N ALA A 145 -25.82 -1.65 2.93
CA ALA A 145 -26.08 -3.07 3.08
C ALA A 145 -24.82 -3.92 2.79
N GLY A 146 -24.72 -5.06 3.46
CA GLY A 146 -23.59 -5.99 3.45
C GLY A 146 -23.34 -6.57 4.84
N THR A 147 -22.38 -7.49 4.97
CA THR A 147 -22.02 -8.07 6.27
C THR A 147 -21.38 -7.02 7.18
N MET A 148 -21.42 -7.24 8.50
CA MET A 148 -20.83 -6.28 9.44
C MET A 148 -19.32 -6.15 9.22
N THR A 149 -18.67 -7.28 8.96
CA THR A 149 -17.23 -7.38 8.66
C THR A 149 -16.83 -6.50 7.48
N GLN A 150 -17.56 -6.58 6.36
CA GLN A 150 -17.24 -5.75 5.19
C GLN A 150 -17.53 -4.28 5.44
N ARG A 151 -18.61 -3.94 6.17
CA ARG A 151 -18.90 -2.54 6.51
C ARG A 151 -17.82 -1.92 7.41
N ILE A 152 -17.38 -2.64 8.44
CA ILE A 152 -16.31 -2.17 9.33
C ILE A 152 -15.02 -1.97 8.54
N TYR A 153 -14.61 -2.96 7.74
CA TYR A 153 -13.41 -2.88 6.92
C TYR A 153 -13.46 -1.72 5.92
N PHE A 154 -14.57 -1.57 5.21
CA PHE A 154 -14.75 -0.49 4.25
C PHE A 154 -14.66 0.89 4.92
N TYR A 155 -15.41 1.11 6.01
CA TYR A 155 -15.40 2.39 6.70
C TYR A 155 -14.07 2.69 7.39
N TYR A 156 -13.38 1.68 7.92
CA TYR A 156 -12.02 1.84 8.42
C TYR A 156 -11.10 2.38 7.33
N ASN A 157 -11.10 1.75 6.15
CA ASN A 157 -10.28 2.21 5.05
C ASN A 157 -10.70 3.59 4.51
N PHE A 158 -12.00 3.88 4.48
CA PHE A 158 -12.55 5.17 4.08
C PHE A 158 -12.07 6.29 5.01
N LEU A 159 -12.14 6.10 6.33
CA LEU A 159 -11.71 7.09 7.31
C LEU A 159 -10.19 7.22 7.38
N LYS A 160 -9.44 6.15 7.09
CA LYS A 160 -7.97 6.21 6.99
C LYS A 160 -7.48 7.10 5.83
N MET A 161 -8.31 7.31 4.80
CA MET A 161 -7.93 8.10 3.62
C MET A 161 -7.88 9.62 3.88
N GLY A 162 -8.52 10.11 4.94
CA GLY A 162 -8.50 11.53 5.27
C GLY A 162 -8.36 11.78 6.77
N GLU A 163 -8.28 13.04 7.16
CA GLU A 163 -8.24 13.41 8.57
C GLU A 163 -9.53 13.00 9.31
N THR A 164 -9.40 12.15 10.33
CA THR A 164 -10.50 11.76 11.22
C THR A 164 -10.15 12.14 12.64
N ALA A 165 -10.78 13.21 13.14
CA ALA A 165 -10.73 13.55 14.56
C ALA A 165 -11.60 12.56 15.34
N ILE A 166 -10.99 11.87 16.31
CA ILE A 166 -11.67 10.89 17.16
C ILE A 166 -11.48 11.35 18.60
N ASP A 167 -12.54 11.93 19.16
CA ASP A 167 -12.63 12.32 20.57
C ASP A 167 -13.46 11.29 21.32
N SER A 168 -12.78 10.36 22.00
CA SER A 168 -13.44 9.31 22.77
C SER A 168 -12.51 8.75 23.83
N VAL A 169 -12.79 9.10 25.09
CA VAL A 169 -12.06 8.60 26.27
C VAL A 169 -12.02 7.06 26.30
N LEU A 170 -13.15 6.40 26.02
CA LEU A 170 -13.22 4.93 25.98
C LEU A 170 -12.25 4.34 24.96
N ILE A 171 -12.16 4.93 23.76
CA ILE A 171 -11.26 4.43 22.71
C ILE A 171 -9.81 4.64 23.14
N ASP A 172 -9.47 5.81 23.68
CA ASP A 172 -8.11 6.13 24.13
C ASP A 172 -7.66 5.21 25.27
N GLU A 173 -8.53 4.99 26.26
CA GLU A 173 -8.27 4.05 27.35
C GLU A 173 -8.11 2.61 26.87
N LEU A 174 -8.92 2.18 25.89
CA LEU A 174 -8.83 0.83 25.35
C LEU A 174 -7.55 0.63 24.53
N VAL A 175 -7.15 1.60 23.70
CA VAL A 175 -5.87 1.57 22.99
C VAL A 175 -4.72 1.49 23.98
N ALA A 176 -4.74 2.32 25.03
CA ALA A 176 -3.72 2.31 26.07
C ALA A 176 -3.66 0.96 26.83
N GLU A 177 -4.82 0.37 27.16
CA GLU A 177 -4.87 -0.93 27.84
C GLU A 177 -4.34 -2.07 26.96
N LEU A 178 -4.69 -2.06 25.67
CA LEU A 178 -4.19 -3.06 24.71
C LEU A 178 -2.69 -2.90 24.47
N ALA A 179 -2.18 -1.67 24.38
CA ALA A 179 -0.76 -1.37 24.20
C ALA A 179 0.13 -1.84 25.36
N LYS A 180 -0.43 -2.11 26.56
CA LYS A 180 0.33 -2.69 27.69
C LYS A 180 0.77 -4.13 27.45
N LYS A 181 0.02 -4.89 26.65
CA LYS A 181 0.30 -6.31 26.36
C LYS A 181 0.66 -6.59 24.92
N ILE A 182 0.27 -5.70 24.01
CA ILE A 182 0.48 -5.86 22.57
C ILE A 182 1.36 -4.71 22.10
N THR A 183 2.52 -5.04 21.54
CA THR A 183 3.44 -4.05 21.00
C THR A 183 2.88 -3.44 19.72
N LEU A 184 2.39 -2.21 19.80
CA LEU A 184 1.85 -1.46 18.66
C LEU A 184 2.67 -0.18 18.44
N SER A 185 3.15 0.03 17.22
CA SER A 185 3.74 1.31 16.81
C SER A 185 2.73 2.46 16.91
N ILE A 186 3.21 3.70 16.95
CA ILE A 186 2.36 4.91 16.95
C ILE A 186 1.37 4.89 15.77
N ALA A 187 1.83 4.46 14.59
CA ALA A 187 1.00 4.33 13.40
C ALA A 187 -0.10 3.27 13.59
N GLN A 188 0.22 2.11 14.16
CA GLN A 188 -0.75 1.05 14.44
C GLN A 188 -1.75 1.45 15.54
N GLN A 189 -1.32 2.20 16.56
CA GLN A 189 -2.23 2.74 17.58
C GLN A 189 -3.23 3.73 16.98
N LYS A 190 -2.78 4.64 16.11
CA LYS A 190 -3.67 5.53 15.34
C LYS A 190 -4.67 4.73 14.49
N GLN A 191 -4.20 3.67 13.81
CA GLN A 191 -5.06 2.80 13.01
C GLN A 191 -6.08 2.04 13.88
N LEU A 192 -5.66 1.55 15.05
CA LEU A 192 -6.56 0.90 16.00
C LEU A 192 -7.62 1.88 16.51
N LYS A 193 -7.24 3.15 16.78
CA LYS A 193 -8.18 4.21 17.17
C LYS A 193 -9.28 4.40 16.11
N ILE A 194 -8.91 4.47 14.83
CA ILE A 194 -9.88 4.55 13.71
C ILE A 194 -10.75 3.29 13.63
N TRP A 195 -10.14 2.10 13.74
CA TRP A 195 -10.86 0.84 13.70
C TRP A 195 -11.90 0.73 14.82
N LEU A 196 -11.50 1.05 16.05
CA LEU A 196 -12.38 1.11 17.21
C LEU A 196 -13.51 2.12 17.03
N TYR A 197 -13.21 3.31 16.50
CA TYR A 197 -14.23 4.31 16.21
C TYR A 197 -15.32 3.80 15.25
N VAL A 198 -14.91 3.07 14.21
CA VAL A 198 -15.86 2.41 13.30
C VAL A 198 -16.65 1.33 14.01
N ILE A 199 -16.02 0.48 14.83
CA ILE A 199 -16.72 -0.53 15.63
C ILE A 199 -17.78 0.14 16.52
N MET A 200 -17.41 1.17 17.29
CA MET A 200 -18.32 1.83 18.23
C MET A 200 -19.49 2.54 17.53
N LYS A 201 -19.32 2.95 16.28
CA LYS A 201 -20.41 3.51 15.45
C LYS A 201 -21.32 2.45 14.85
N LYS A 202 -20.82 1.22 14.61
CA LYS A 202 -21.57 0.17 13.90
C LYS A 202 -22.09 -0.95 14.81
N VAL A 203 -21.49 -1.14 15.97
CA VAL A 203 -21.93 -2.07 17.02
C VAL A 203 -22.55 -1.24 18.13
N THR A 204 -23.89 -1.20 18.15
CA THR A 204 -24.68 -0.51 19.18
C THR A 204 -25.08 -1.48 20.30
N PRO A 205 -25.54 -1.00 21.46
CA PRO A 205 -26.03 -1.86 22.54
C PRO A 205 -27.17 -2.81 22.13
N HIS A 206 -27.92 -2.45 21.07
CA HIS A 206 -28.99 -3.26 20.49
C HIS A 206 -28.52 -4.24 19.40
N THR A 207 -27.24 -4.22 19.05
CA THR A 207 -26.67 -5.15 18.07
C THR A 207 -26.57 -6.52 18.69
N THR A 208 -27.36 -7.46 18.18
CA THR A 208 -27.37 -8.86 18.65
C THR A 208 -26.58 -9.75 17.72
N LEU A 209 -26.01 -10.83 18.27
CA LEU A 209 -25.23 -11.80 17.50
C LEU A 209 -26.09 -12.44 16.41
N GLY A 210 -27.37 -12.70 16.70
CA GLY A 210 -28.34 -13.25 15.75
C GLY A 210 -28.67 -12.34 14.56
N SER A 211 -28.34 -11.05 14.62
CA SER A 211 -28.52 -10.12 13.50
C SER A 211 -27.40 -10.19 12.45
N LEU A 212 -26.30 -10.88 12.76
CA LEU A 212 -25.15 -11.07 11.87
C LEU A 212 -25.31 -12.29 10.97
N SER A 213 -24.48 -12.41 9.92
CA SER A 213 -24.54 -13.59 9.04
C SER A 213 -24.17 -14.87 9.80
N PRO A 214 -24.67 -16.06 9.40
CA PRO A 214 -24.31 -17.33 10.04
C PRO A 214 -22.79 -17.57 10.09
N GLU A 215 -22.08 -17.17 9.05
CA GLU A 215 -20.63 -17.27 8.96
C GLU A 215 -19.93 -16.37 9.99
N GLU A 216 -20.39 -15.12 10.16
CA GLU A 216 -19.88 -14.20 11.17
C GLU A 216 -20.12 -14.74 12.58
N GLN A 217 -21.31 -15.30 12.84
CA GLN A 217 -21.63 -15.90 14.14
C GLN A 217 -20.69 -17.06 14.49
N ILE A 218 -20.42 -17.96 13.53
CA ILE A 218 -19.48 -19.08 13.72
C ILE A 218 -18.07 -18.56 14.03
N LYS A 219 -17.59 -17.58 13.25
CA LYS A 219 -16.25 -16.98 13.44
C LYS A 219 -16.12 -16.28 14.80
N ILE A 220 -17.13 -15.50 15.19
CA ILE A 220 -17.16 -14.80 16.48
C ILE A 220 -17.14 -15.79 17.64
N ASN A 221 -17.95 -16.85 17.58
CA ASN A 221 -18.03 -17.86 18.64
C ASN A 221 -16.70 -18.61 18.80
N ARG A 222 -16.09 -19.07 17.70
CA ARG A 222 -14.77 -19.71 17.73
C ARG A 222 -13.69 -18.79 18.29
N CYS A 223 -13.77 -17.50 17.99
CA CYS A 223 -12.81 -16.52 18.48
C CYS A 223 -12.86 -16.35 20.01
N GLN A 224 -13.99 -16.62 20.67
CA GLN A 224 -14.13 -16.42 22.12
C GLN A 224 -13.20 -17.33 22.95
N GLU A 225 -12.81 -18.48 22.41
CA GLU A 225 -11.97 -19.45 23.11
C GLU A 225 -10.50 -19.00 23.17
N MET A 226 -10.10 -18.09 22.28
CA MET A 226 -8.72 -17.63 22.15
C MET A 226 -8.28 -16.83 23.39
N PRO A 227 -7.09 -17.11 23.97
CA PRO A 227 -6.52 -16.34 25.08
C PRO A 227 -6.50 -14.83 24.86
N ILE A 228 -6.09 -14.37 23.67
CA ILE A 228 -6.05 -12.94 23.36
C ILE A 228 -7.45 -12.31 23.26
N CYS A 229 -8.43 -13.04 22.73
CA CYS A 229 -9.82 -12.56 22.67
C CYS A 229 -10.41 -12.44 24.09
N ARG A 230 -10.10 -13.38 24.98
CA ARG A 230 -10.48 -13.29 26.40
C ARG A 230 -9.85 -12.07 27.08
N PHE A 231 -8.57 -11.80 26.83
CA PHE A 231 -7.90 -10.60 27.33
C PHE A 231 -8.56 -9.31 26.81
N ILE A 232 -8.77 -9.21 25.49
CA ILE A 232 -9.41 -8.04 24.87
C ILE A 232 -10.83 -7.83 25.41
N ARG A 233 -11.58 -8.93 25.59
CA ARG A 233 -12.92 -8.89 26.19
C ARG A 233 -12.89 -8.35 27.61
N GLN A 234 -11.96 -8.81 28.44
CA GLN A 234 -11.78 -8.29 29.80
C GLN A 234 -11.42 -6.80 29.78
N ALA A 235 -10.48 -6.39 28.93
CA ALA A 235 -10.10 -5.00 28.77
C ALA A 235 -11.31 -4.15 28.37
N TYR A 236 -12.07 -4.57 27.35
CA TYR A 236 -13.24 -3.85 26.87
C TYR A 236 -14.33 -3.70 27.94
N VAL A 237 -14.73 -4.80 28.57
CA VAL A 237 -15.79 -4.80 29.60
C VAL A 237 -15.36 -4.01 30.83
N SER A 238 -14.07 -4.00 31.18
CA SER A 238 -13.57 -3.21 32.32
C SER A 238 -13.65 -1.69 32.09
N LYS A 239 -13.62 -1.25 30.84
CA LYS A 239 -13.64 0.18 30.47
C LYS A 239 -15.03 0.69 30.10
N LYS A 240 -15.94 -0.20 29.70
CA LYS A 240 -17.29 0.17 29.27
C LYS A 240 -18.34 -0.21 30.33
N SER A 241 -18.91 0.80 30.98
CA SER A 241 -19.87 0.63 32.08
C SER A 241 -21.17 -0.08 31.69
N ILE A 242 -21.64 0.11 30.45
CA ILE A 242 -22.86 -0.52 29.92
C ILE A 242 -22.48 -1.31 28.66
N CYS A 243 -22.49 -2.63 28.75
CA CYS A 243 -22.13 -3.53 27.67
C CYS A 243 -23.09 -4.73 27.65
N SER A 244 -23.69 -5.01 26.48
CA SER A 244 -24.52 -6.21 26.32
C SER A 244 -23.64 -7.47 26.21
N VAL A 245 -24.23 -8.65 26.45
CA VAL A 245 -23.52 -9.94 26.32
C VAL A 245 -23.03 -10.18 24.90
N ASP A 246 -23.85 -9.82 23.90
CA ASP A 246 -23.50 -9.97 22.49
C ASP A 246 -22.43 -8.97 22.07
N GLU A 247 -22.54 -7.72 22.51
CA GLU A 247 -21.53 -6.70 22.28
C GLU A 247 -20.16 -7.12 22.85
N ALA A 248 -20.14 -7.70 24.06
CA ALA A 248 -18.94 -8.24 24.70
C ALA A 248 -18.31 -9.42 23.94
N LYS A 249 -18.99 -10.00 22.94
CA LYS A 249 -18.43 -11.02 22.03
C LYS A 249 -18.02 -10.39 20.69
N ILE A 250 -18.86 -9.52 20.14
CA ILE A 250 -18.70 -8.92 18.81
C ILE A 250 -17.51 -7.96 18.78
N VAL A 251 -17.40 -7.06 19.76
CA VAL A 251 -16.34 -6.04 19.78
C VAL A 251 -14.94 -6.68 19.88
N PRO A 252 -14.67 -7.60 20.83
CA PRO A 252 -13.37 -8.25 20.91
C PRO A 252 -12.99 -9.03 19.64
N PHE A 253 -13.96 -9.67 18.98
CA PHE A 253 -13.72 -10.33 17.69
C PHE A 253 -13.18 -9.35 16.64
N PHE A 254 -13.80 -8.19 16.49
CA PHE A 254 -13.33 -7.21 15.51
C PHE A 254 -11.98 -6.58 15.88
N ILE A 255 -11.64 -6.48 17.16
CA ILE A 255 -10.30 -6.08 17.60
C ILE A 255 -9.28 -7.17 17.27
N CYS A 256 -9.57 -8.45 17.55
CA CYS A 256 -8.73 -9.57 17.12
C CYS A 256 -8.52 -9.57 15.60
N LEU A 257 -9.58 -9.31 14.83
CA LEU A 257 -9.50 -9.24 13.38
C LEU A 257 -8.57 -8.12 12.92
N PHE A 258 -8.62 -6.94 13.55
CA PHE A 258 -7.66 -5.86 13.30
C PHE A 258 -6.23 -6.30 13.60
N LEU A 259 -6.01 -6.96 14.73
CA LEU A 259 -4.67 -7.37 15.15
C LEU A 259 -4.03 -8.39 14.17
N VAL A 260 -4.84 -9.32 13.68
CA VAL A 260 -4.46 -10.36 12.70
C VAL A 260 -4.20 -9.78 11.31
N THR A 261 -4.86 -8.68 10.94
CA THR A 261 -4.81 -8.16 9.56
C THR A 261 -3.99 -6.88 9.44
N VAL A 262 -3.84 -6.10 10.50
CA VAL A 262 -3.24 -4.75 10.49
C VAL A 262 -2.30 -4.52 11.67
N GLY A 263 -2.68 -5.01 12.86
CA GLY A 263 -2.04 -4.66 14.13
C GLY A 263 -0.65 -5.25 14.35
N GLY A 264 -0.18 -6.17 13.50
CA GLY A 264 1.22 -6.62 13.51
C GLY A 264 1.64 -7.31 14.81
N ILE A 265 0.78 -8.18 15.35
CA ILE A 265 1.19 -9.13 16.39
C ILE A 265 2.31 -10.03 15.82
N PRO A 266 3.36 -10.34 16.59
CA PRO A 266 4.40 -11.29 16.17
C PRO A 266 3.81 -12.62 15.69
N TYR A 267 4.36 -13.18 14.62
CA TYR A 267 3.79 -14.38 14.00
C TYR A 267 3.67 -15.57 14.96
N GLU A 268 4.64 -15.74 15.85
CA GLU A 268 4.63 -16.83 16.82
C GLU A 268 3.53 -16.66 17.88
N GLU A 269 3.23 -15.42 18.29
CA GLU A 269 2.09 -15.14 19.16
C GLU A 269 0.75 -15.38 18.44
N LEU A 270 0.68 -15.09 17.14
CA LEU A 270 -0.47 -15.46 16.29
C LEU A 270 -0.63 -16.98 16.21
N ARG A 271 0.47 -17.72 16.05
CA ARG A 271 0.43 -19.18 15.93
C ARG A 271 0.06 -19.88 17.25
N LEU A 272 0.63 -19.43 18.37
CA LEU A 272 0.45 -20.02 19.70
C LEU A 272 -0.83 -19.55 20.41
N GLY A 273 -1.22 -18.28 20.23
CA GLY A 273 -2.30 -17.64 20.98
C GLY A 273 -3.62 -17.51 20.22
N LEU A 274 -3.63 -17.69 18.90
CA LEU A 274 -4.77 -17.41 18.04
C LEU A 274 -5.24 -18.61 17.18
N TYR A 275 -4.80 -19.85 17.42
CA TYR A 275 -5.11 -20.90 16.45
C TYR A 275 -5.57 -22.29 16.92
N THR A 276 -6.54 -22.83 16.17
CA THR A 276 -7.06 -24.21 16.13
C THR A 276 -6.89 -24.81 14.71
N ASN A 277 -5.79 -25.51 14.46
CA ASN A 277 -5.47 -26.48 13.38
C ASN A 277 -6.02 -26.45 11.91
N LYS A 278 -6.81 -25.49 11.37
CA LYS A 278 -7.21 -25.46 9.92
C LYS A 278 -7.39 -24.07 9.25
N ASN A 279 -6.38 -23.19 9.22
CA ASN A 279 -6.50 -21.86 8.58
C ASN A 279 -5.44 -21.77 7.49
N PRO A 280 -5.87 -21.76 6.22
CA PRO A 280 -4.95 -21.84 5.10
C PRO A 280 -3.99 -20.66 5.05
N VAL A 281 -4.30 -19.52 5.70
CA VAL A 281 -3.40 -18.36 5.75
C VAL A 281 -2.05 -18.73 6.38
N PHE A 282 -2.00 -19.59 7.40
CA PHE A 282 -0.74 -20.01 8.03
C PHE A 282 0.10 -20.88 7.10
N GLU A 283 -0.52 -21.87 6.46
CA GLU A 283 0.13 -22.77 5.49
C GLU A 283 0.71 -21.97 4.32
N ILE A 284 -0.11 -21.10 3.72
CA ILE A 284 0.33 -20.22 2.62
C ILE A 284 1.45 -19.29 3.10
N THR A 285 1.37 -18.75 4.32
CA THR A 285 2.44 -17.90 4.86
C THR A 285 3.73 -18.67 5.01
N ASP A 286 3.70 -19.87 5.59
CA ASP A 286 4.89 -20.70 5.78
C ASP A 286 5.53 -21.07 4.43
N GLU A 287 4.73 -21.42 3.41
CA GLU A 287 5.22 -21.69 2.05
C GLU A 287 5.80 -20.44 1.36
N VAL A 288 5.10 -19.30 1.42
CA VAL A 288 5.60 -18.01 0.89
C VAL A 288 6.92 -17.64 1.55
N MET A 289 7.03 -17.80 2.87
CA MET A 289 8.26 -17.50 3.60
C MET A 289 9.40 -18.45 3.24
N ALA A 290 9.13 -19.74 3.02
CA ALA A 290 10.13 -20.69 2.54
C ALA A 290 10.67 -20.27 1.16
N ALA A 291 9.79 -19.84 0.24
CA ALA A 291 10.19 -19.33 -1.07
C ALA A 291 10.97 -17.99 -0.99
N ILE A 292 10.65 -17.12 -0.04
CA ILE A 292 11.44 -15.90 0.20
C ILE A 292 12.81 -16.28 0.76
N GLN A 293 12.89 -17.21 1.71
CA GLN A 293 14.12 -17.66 2.38
C GLN A 293 15.09 -18.40 1.44
N SER A 294 14.59 -19.03 0.38
CA SER A 294 15.46 -19.68 -0.61
C SER A 294 16.30 -18.65 -1.37
N ILE A 295 15.77 -17.44 -1.61
CA ILE A 295 16.42 -16.40 -2.43
C ILE A 295 17.07 -15.28 -1.58
N TYR A 296 16.46 -14.93 -0.45
CA TYR A 296 16.82 -13.76 0.35
C TYR A 296 17.35 -14.13 1.74
N CYS A 297 18.24 -13.28 2.26
CA CYS A 297 18.74 -13.38 3.63
C CYS A 297 17.72 -12.76 4.61
N LEU A 298 17.34 -13.49 5.66
CA LEU A 298 16.41 -13.01 6.69
C LEU A 298 17.10 -12.59 8.01
N GLU A 299 18.40 -12.28 7.98
CA GLU A 299 19.19 -12.07 9.21
C GLU A 299 18.56 -11.01 10.14
N ALA A 300 18.35 -11.42 11.40
CA ALA A 300 17.69 -10.62 12.44
C ALA A 300 18.44 -9.33 12.82
N SER A 301 19.71 -9.20 12.44
CA SER A 301 20.55 -8.03 12.69
C SER A 301 20.23 -6.83 11.79
N HIS A 302 19.55 -7.05 10.65
CA HIS A 302 19.34 -6.02 9.63
C HIS A 302 17.89 -5.58 9.45
N THR A 303 16.91 -6.29 10.03
CA THR A 303 15.50 -5.96 9.89
C THR A 303 14.82 -5.80 11.25
N THR A 304 14.46 -4.56 11.59
CA THR A 304 13.60 -4.25 12.75
C THR A 304 12.14 -4.70 12.56
N ILE A 305 11.82 -5.33 11.42
CA ILE A 305 10.47 -5.67 10.97
C ILE A 305 10.33 -7.18 10.93
N ASP A 306 9.31 -7.71 11.62
CA ASP A 306 8.88 -9.10 11.48
C ASP A 306 8.22 -9.28 10.10
N ILE A 307 9.02 -9.72 9.13
CA ILE A 307 8.58 -9.95 7.74
C ILE A 307 7.54 -11.06 7.70
N LYS A 308 7.68 -12.09 8.54
CA LYS A 308 6.73 -13.21 8.56
C LYS A 308 5.35 -12.75 9.03
N ALA A 309 5.29 -11.96 10.11
CA ALA A 309 4.04 -11.34 10.54
C ALA A 309 3.44 -10.39 9.49
N SER A 310 4.29 -9.69 8.74
CA SER A 310 3.87 -8.78 7.67
C SER A 310 3.27 -9.54 6.47
N VAL A 311 3.91 -10.63 6.03
CA VAL A 311 3.40 -11.52 4.98
C VAL A 311 2.09 -12.16 5.43
N PHE A 312 2.03 -12.68 6.66
CA PHE A 312 0.81 -13.23 7.23
C PHE A 312 -0.32 -12.21 7.22
N SER A 313 -0.09 -11.00 7.75
CA SER A 313 -1.10 -9.94 7.84
C SER A 313 -1.61 -9.56 6.44
N LEU A 314 -0.72 -9.51 5.45
CA LEU A 314 -1.07 -9.21 4.07
C LEU A 314 -1.99 -10.29 3.45
N ILE A 315 -1.67 -11.57 3.66
CA ILE A 315 -2.51 -12.70 3.19
C ILE A 315 -3.83 -12.73 3.97
N ALA A 316 -3.79 -12.51 5.29
CA ALA A 316 -4.96 -12.44 6.15
C ALA A 316 -5.93 -11.34 5.71
N GLN A 317 -5.45 -10.16 5.34
CA GLN A 317 -6.30 -9.07 4.82
C GLN A 317 -7.13 -9.54 3.62
N VAL A 318 -6.49 -10.16 2.63
CA VAL A 318 -7.21 -10.63 1.41
C VAL A 318 -8.03 -11.89 1.67
N TYR A 319 -7.78 -12.63 2.74
CA TYR A 319 -8.58 -13.77 3.15
C TYR A 319 -9.86 -13.36 3.88
N TYR A 320 -9.76 -12.48 4.87
CA TYR A 320 -10.90 -12.09 5.71
C TYR A 320 -11.80 -11.03 5.10
N PHE A 321 -11.28 -10.23 4.17
CA PHE A 321 -12.02 -9.12 3.58
C PHE A 321 -12.27 -9.28 2.07
N HIS A 322 -13.38 -8.73 1.62
CA HIS A 322 -13.67 -8.55 0.21
C HIS A 322 -13.21 -7.16 -0.22
N GLY A 323 -12.87 -7.04 -1.50
CA GLY A 323 -12.30 -5.81 -2.04
C GLY A 323 -10.85 -5.58 -1.58
N VAL A 324 -10.21 -4.63 -2.25
CA VAL A 324 -8.83 -4.24 -1.96
C VAL A 324 -8.73 -2.73 -1.86
N ASN A 325 -7.94 -2.23 -0.91
CA ASN A 325 -7.74 -0.81 -0.69
C ASN A 325 -6.25 -0.48 -0.64
N TYR A 326 -5.80 0.44 -1.49
CA TYR A 326 -4.40 0.81 -1.56
C TYR A 326 -4.00 1.89 -0.54
N SER A 327 -4.96 2.55 0.12
CA SER A 327 -4.80 3.70 1.04
C SER A 327 -4.12 4.94 0.45
N ILE A 328 -3.59 4.85 -0.77
CA ILE A 328 -2.95 5.92 -1.55
C ILE A 328 -3.53 5.91 -2.96
N ASP A 329 -3.20 6.94 -3.73
CA ASP A 329 -3.58 7.02 -5.13
C ASP A 329 -2.71 6.21 -6.08
N ARG A 330 -3.22 5.98 -7.28
CA ARG A 330 -2.56 5.18 -8.31
C ARG A 330 -1.21 5.78 -8.73
N VAL A 331 -1.11 7.10 -8.84
CA VAL A 331 0.14 7.77 -9.28
C VAL A 331 1.24 7.57 -8.23
N THR A 332 0.91 7.80 -6.96
CA THR A 332 1.81 7.60 -5.83
C THR A 332 2.21 6.13 -5.69
N LEU A 333 1.27 5.19 -5.82
CA LEU A 333 1.59 3.77 -5.79
C LEU A 333 2.52 3.37 -6.94
N ASN A 334 2.26 3.86 -8.15
CA ASN A 334 3.10 3.58 -9.31
C ASN A 334 4.50 4.17 -9.16
N TYR A 335 4.61 5.36 -8.58
CA TYR A 335 5.90 5.99 -8.27
C TYR A 335 6.75 5.11 -7.35
N TYR A 336 6.20 4.69 -6.21
CA TYR A 336 6.93 3.78 -5.31
C TYR A 336 7.20 2.42 -5.94
N HIS A 337 6.26 1.89 -6.72
CA HIS A 337 6.48 0.64 -7.44
C HIS A 337 7.66 0.75 -8.40
N LYS A 338 7.76 1.85 -9.18
CA LYS A 338 8.89 2.14 -10.07
C LYS A 338 10.22 2.24 -9.33
N LEU A 339 10.23 2.86 -8.16
CA LEU A 339 11.46 3.00 -7.35
C LEU A 339 11.95 1.69 -6.78
N PHE A 340 11.02 0.82 -6.36
CA PHE A 340 11.39 -0.37 -5.60
C PHE A 340 11.51 -1.60 -6.49
N HIS A 341 10.76 -1.77 -7.57
CA HIS A 341 10.81 -3.01 -8.34
C HIS A 341 12.15 -3.26 -9.05
N ASN A 342 12.47 -4.54 -9.28
CA ASN A 342 13.55 -4.99 -10.14
C ASN A 342 13.16 -6.35 -10.75
N SER A 343 13.86 -6.78 -11.81
CA SER A 343 13.48 -8.01 -12.53
C SER A 343 13.49 -9.27 -11.66
N LEU A 344 14.51 -9.44 -10.80
CA LEU A 344 14.62 -10.59 -9.88
C LEU A 344 13.41 -10.66 -8.95
N ARG A 345 13.08 -9.55 -8.30
CA ARG A 345 11.98 -9.48 -7.34
C ARG A 345 10.63 -9.65 -8.02
N ASP A 346 10.44 -9.03 -9.18
CA ASP A 346 9.21 -9.18 -9.95
C ASP A 346 8.98 -10.64 -10.35
N GLN A 347 10.05 -11.36 -10.69
CA GLN A 347 10.00 -12.79 -10.99
C GLN A 347 9.68 -13.62 -9.73
N VAL A 348 10.43 -13.44 -8.64
CA VAL A 348 10.18 -14.14 -7.37
C VAL A 348 8.73 -13.98 -6.92
N ILE A 349 8.20 -12.75 -6.96
CA ILE A 349 6.81 -12.50 -6.58
C ILE A 349 5.84 -13.16 -7.55
N THR A 350 6.14 -13.15 -8.84
CA THR A 350 5.30 -13.79 -9.85
C THR A 350 5.23 -15.30 -9.60
N ASP A 351 6.36 -15.95 -9.31
CA ASP A 351 6.43 -17.38 -9.03
C ASP A 351 5.73 -17.73 -7.72
N ILE A 352 5.92 -16.95 -6.65
CA ILE A 352 5.17 -17.08 -5.41
C ILE A 352 3.65 -17.03 -5.67
N LEU A 353 3.20 -16.06 -6.48
CA LEU A 353 1.78 -15.94 -6.77
C LEU A 353 1.26 -17.09 -7.63
N GLN A 354 2.02 -17.55 -8.63
CA GLN A 354 1.57 -18.57 -9.58
C GLN A 354 1.65 -19.99 -9.00
N HIS A 355 2.68 -20.30 -8.21
CA HIS A 355 2.96 -21.66 -7.76
C HIS A 355 2.54 -21.93 -6.31
N ILE A 356 2.39 -20.90 -5.48
CA ILE A 356 2.00 -21.05 -4.08
C ILE A 356 0.58 -20.55 -3.86
N ILE A 357 0.31 -19.28 -4.21
CA ILE A 357 -0.94 -18.63 -3.80
C ILE A 357 -2.11 -18.96 -4.73
N ALA A 358 -1.95 -18.84 -6.05
CA ALA A 358 -3.03 -19.07 -7.03
C ALA A 358 -3.59 -20.51 -6.99
N PRO A 359 -2.78 -21.59 -6.83
CA PRO A 359 -3.28 -22.96 -6.78
C PRO A 359 -4.26 -23.24 -5.63
N THR A 360 -4.23 -22.42 -4.57
CA THR A 360 -5.19 -22.53 -3.45
C THR A 360 -6.63 -22.22 -3.85
N ASN A 361 -6.85 -21.52 -4.97
CA ASN A 361 -8.15 -21.03 -5.43
C ASN A 361 -8.93 -20.18 -4.41
N LEU A 362 -8.26 -19.64 -3.37
CA LEU A 362 -8.89 -18.83 -2.32
C LEU A 362 -9.06 -17.36 -2.71
N PHE A 363 -8.33 -16.88 -3.72
CA PHE A 363 -8.23 -15.46 -4.03
C PHE A 363 -8.58 -15.14 -5.48
N THR A 364 -9.30 -14.03 -5.68
CA THR A 364 -9.63 -13.52 -7.02
C THR A 364 -8.42 -12.88 -7.70
N PRO A 365 -8.41 -12.73 -9.03
CA PRO A 365 -7.32 -12.03 -9.75
C PRO A 365 -7.01 -10.63 -9.20
N THR A 366 -8.05 -9.90 -8.79
CA THR A 366 -7.91 -8.58 -8.16
C THR A 366 -7.13 -8.64 -6.85
N LYS A 367 -7.38 -9.65 -6.01
CA LYS A 367 -6.64 -9.88 -4.75
C LYS A 367 -5.20 -10.31 -5.03
N LEU A 368 -4.96 -11.17 -6.02
CA LEU A 368 -3.60 -11.56 -6.44
C LEU A 368 -2.78 -10.35 -6.91
N ASN A 369 -3.37 -9.46 -7.71
CA ASN A 369 -2.71 -8.22 -8.13
C ASN A 369 -2.43 -7.27 -6.94
N TYR A 370 -3.32 -7.23 -5.95
CA TYR A 370 -3.08 -6.49 -4.71
C TYR A 370 -1.89 -7.07 -3.93
N LEU A 371 -1.83 -8.39 -3.75
CA LEU A 371 -0.70 -9.07 -3.13
C LEU A 371 0.60 -8.79 -3.89
N LYS A 372 0.60 -8.91 -5.23
CA LYS A 372 1.76 -8.60 -6.07
C LYS A 372 2.36 -7.25 -5.74
N LYS A 373 1.54 -6.19 -5.79
CA LYS A 373 1.99 -4.82 -5.55
C LYS A 373 2.49 -4.60 -4.13
N ARG A 374 1.94 -5.30 -3.13
CA ARG A 374 2.33 -5.14 -1.72
C ARG A 374 3.57 -5.94 -1.35
N LEU A 375 3.73 -7.15 -1.90
CA LEU A 375 4.91 -7.99 -1.70
C LEU A 375 6.19 -7.31 -2.22
N VAL A 376 6.10 -6.49 -3.28
CA VAL A 376 7.25 -5.70 -3.78
C VAL A 376 7.87 -4.85 -2.68
N PHE A 377 7.05 -4.21 -1.83
CA PHE A 377 7.54 -3.36 -0.73
C PHE A 377 8.11 -4.17 0.43
N LEU A 378 7.54 -5.35 0.72
CA LEU A 378 8.06 -6.22 1.78
C LEU A 378 9.41 -6.83 1.41
N ILE A 379 9.52 -7.33 0.18
CA ILE A 379 10.76 -7.98 -0.30
C ILE A 379 11.84 -6.93 -0.61
N TYR A 380 11.47 -5.67 -0.87
CA TYR A 380 12.45 -4.55 -0.92
C TYR A 380 13.22 -4.39 0.40
N LEU A 381 12.74 -4.89 1.53
CA LEU A 381 13.49 -4.77 2.78
C LEU A 381 14.59 -5.83 2.91
N LEU A 382 14.67 -6.76 1.95
CA LEU A 382 15.52 -7.92 2.00
C LEU A 382 16.68 -7.81 1.02
N SER A 383 17.83 -8.30 1.47
CA SER A 383 18.99 -8.47 0.60
C SER A 383 19.00 -9.90 0.04
N PRO A 384 19.16 -10.08 -1.28
CA PRO A 384 19.31 -11.41 -1.86
C PRO A 384 20.63 -12.05 -1.42
N LYS A 385 20.67 -13.39 -1.40
CA LYS A 385 21.89 -14.17 -1.21
C LYS A 385 22.89 -13.90 -2.34
N GLU A 386 24.18 -14.13 -2.06
CA GLU A 386 25.27 -13.77 -2.97
C GLU A 386 25.13 -14.36 -4.39
N GLU A 387 24.64 -15.59 -4.53
CA GLU A 387 24.44 -16.25 -5.83
C GLU A 387 23.42 -15.52 -6.74
N TYR A 388 22.48 -14.78 -6.16
CA TYR A 388 21.48 -13.99 -6.87
C TYR A 388 21.87 -12.51 -7.06
N ARG A 389 23.04 -12.09 -6.55
CA ARG A 389 23.55 -10.72 -6.73
C ARG A 389 24.26 -10.57 -8.06
N VAL A 390 24.09 -9.42 -8.70
CA VAL A 390 24.83 -8.99 -9.90
C VAL A 390 26.09 -8.27 -9.44
N ARG A 391 27.24 -8.89 -9.66
CA ARG A 391 28.57 -8.36 -9.33
C ARG A 391 29.07 -7.50 -10.48
N ILE A 392 29.33 -6.23 -10.20
CA ILE A 392 29.76 -5.24 -11.18
C ILE A 392 31.17 -4.76 -10.83
N GLY A 393 32.12 -5.03 -11.73
CA GLY A 393 33.44 -4.44 -11.68
C GLY A 393 33.45 -3.11 -12.41
N VAL A 394 34.04 -2.08 -11.82
CA VAL A 394 34.18 -0.76 -12.44
C VAL A 394 35.66 -0.42 -12.59
N LEU A 395 36.04 -0.02 -13.81
CA LEU A 395 37.38 0.41 -14.14
C LEU A 395 37.34 1.79 -14.82
N ASN A 396 38.16 2.72 -14.34
CA ASN A 396 38.38 3.98 -15.03
C ASN A 396 39.86 4.11 -15.38
N MET A 397 40.17 4.11 -16.68
CA MET A 397 41.54 4.17 -17.18
C MET A 397 42.18 5.56 -17.03
N GLY A 398 41.37 6.61 -16.82
CA GLY A 398 41.85 7.99 -16.77
C GLY A 398 42.30 8.45 -15.39
N SER A 399 41.68 7.95 -14.32
CA SER A 399 42.02 8.32 -12.94
C SER A 399 41.38 7.37 -11.93
N SER A 400 42.17 6.85 -10.99
CA SER A 400 41.68 6.02 -9.88
C SER A 400 40.73 6.80 -8.95
N LEU A 401 41.00 8.09 -8.72
CA LEU A 401 40.10 8.95 -7.94
C LEU A 401 38.73 9.11 -8.62
N LEU A 402 38.72 9.22 -9.96
CA LEU A 402 37.47 9.22 -10.71
C LEU A 402 36.79 7.85 -10.68
N ALA A 403 37.54 6.74 -10.60
CA ALA A 403 36.97 5.40 -10.46
C ALA A 403 36.16 5.28 -9.15
N ASP A 404 36.72 5.71 -8.02
CA ASP A 404 36.04 5.64 -6.72
C ASP A 404 34.80 6.54 -6.67
N ALA A 405 34.91 7.77 -7.16
CA ALA A 405 33.76 8.68 -7.26
C ALA A 405 32.66 8.11 -8.18
N SER A 406 33.05 7.50 -9.29
CA SER A 406 32.13 6.85 -10.23
C SER A 406 31.43 5.64 -9.63
N ILE A 407 32.15 4.81 -8.86
CA ILE A 407 31.59 3.68 -8.12
C ILE A 407 30.57 4.20 -7.10
N TYR A 408 30.90 5.26 -6.37
CA TYR A 408 29.97 5.86 -5.41
C TYR A 408 28.69 6.37 -6.09
N LEU A 409 28.81 7.08 -7.22
CA LEU A 409 27.67 7.55 -8.00
C LEU A 409 26.81 6.39 -8.50
N LEU A 410 27.42 5.37 -9.13
CA LEU A 410 26.70 4.19 -9.59
C LEU A 410 25.99 3.45 -8.45
N LYS A 411 26.63 3.34 -7.28
CA LYS A 411 26.00 2.74 -6.09
C LYS A 411 24.77 3.52 -5.66
N ASN A 412 24.81 4.85 -5.74
CA ASN A 412 23.68 5.69 -5.38
C ASN A 412 22.54 5.57 -6.40
N GLU A 413 22.84 5.64 -7.70
CA GLU A 413 21.86 5.50 -8.77
C GLU A 413 21.20 4.11 -8.80
N LEU A 414 21.97 3.06 -8.54
CA LEU A 414 21.49 1.67 -8.55
C LEU A 414 21.01 1.17 -7.19
N LYS A 415 20.99 2.02 -6.15
CA LYS A 415 20.62 1.64 -4.78
C LYS A 415 19.24 1.00 -4.70
N GLY A 416 18.30 1.43 -5.54
CA GLY A 416 16.94 0.87 -5.61
C GLY A 416 16.89 -0.61 -6.01
N LYS A 417 17.91 -1.11 -6.71
CA LYS A 417 17.95 -2.51 -7.17
C LYS A 417 18.23 -3.49 -6.04
N GLN A 418 19.11 -3.16 -5.09
CA GLN A 418 19.52 -3.98 -3.93
C GLN A 418 20.14 -5.36 -4.21
N ASN A 419 19.97 -5.91 -5.41
CA ASN A 419 20.59 -7.15 -5.87
C ASN A 419 21.90 -6.89 -6.63
N VAL A 420 22.55 -5.74 -6.41
CA VAL A 420 23.74 -5.31 -7.13
C VAL A 420 24.87 -5.04 -6.15
N THR A 421 26.05 -5.58 -6.43
CA THR A 421 27.29 -5.27 -5.72
C THR A 421 28.25 -4.62 -6.70
N ILE A 422 28.85 -3.50 -6.28
CA ILE A 422 29.74 -2.69 -7.14
C ILE A 422 31.07 -2.53 -6.42
N SER A 423 32.14 -2.92 -7.08
CA SER A 423 33.52 -2.80 -6.58
C SER A 423 34.48 -2.36 -7.70
N PRO A 424 35.67 -1.85 -7.35
CA PRO A 424 36.75 -1.68 -8.31
C PRO A 424 37.07 -3.01 -8.99
N TYR A 425 37.31 -2.99 -10.29
CA TYR A 425 37.69 -4.20 -11.02
C TYR A 425 39.03 -4.77 -10.54
N ASN A 426 39.03 -6.06 -10.20
CA ASN A 426 40.22 -6.85 -9.90
C ASN A 426 40.29 -8.10 -10.79
N ASN A 427 41.47 -8.55 -11.18
CA ASN A 427 41.64 -9.77 -11.99
C ASN A 427 41.40 -11.07 -11.20
N GLU A 428 41.35 -11.00 -9.86
CA GLU A 428 41.17 -12.18 -8.99
C GLU A 428 39.70 -12.47 -8.65
N GLU A 429 38.80 -11.51 -8.88
CA GLU A 429 37.36 -11.66 -8.60
C GLU A 429 36.59 -11.95 -9.88
N GLU A 430 35.48 -12.69 -9.77
CA GLU A 430 34.57 -12.94 -10.89
C GLU A 430 33.43 -11.91 -10.91
N TYR A 431 33.18 -11.30 -12.07
CA TYR A 431 32.12 -10.32 -12.25
C TYR A 431 31.06 -10.80 -13.25
N ASP A 432 29.83 -10.33 -13.08
CA ASP A 432 28.80 -10.56 -14.09
C ASP A 432 28.85 -9.47 -15.18
N LEU A 433 29.25 -8.25 -14.78
CA LEU A 433 29.37 -7.10 -15.66
C LEU A 433 30.64 -6.32 -15.33
N LEU A 434 31.44 -6.03 -16.36
CA LEU A 434 32.52 -5.04 -16.29
C LEU A 434 32.10 -3.75 -16.99
N ILE A 435 32.21 -2.63 -16.28
CA ILE A 435 31.99 -1.28 -16.80
C ILE A 435 33.33 -0.56 -16.89
N SER A 436 33.66 -0.04 -18.08
CA SER A 436 34.90 0.71 -18.28
C SER A 436 34.74 1.83 -19.30
N ASN A 437 35.55 2.89 -19.18
CA ASN A 437 35.61 3.95 -20.20
C ASN A 437 36.47 3.57 -21.42
N ALA A 438 37.20 2.46 -21.36
CA ALA A 438 37.95 1.94 -22.49
C ALA A 438 37.99 0.41 -22.48
N ARG A 439 37.98 -0.19 -23.66
CA ARG A 439 38.24 -1.62 -23.85
C ARG A 439 39.71 -1.80 -24.18
N VAL A 440 40.45 -2.44 -23.27
CA VAL A 440 41.89 -2.68 -23.46
C VAL A 440 42.22 -4.17 -23.48
N PRO A 441 43.28 -4.60 -24.20
CA PRO A 441 43.65 -6.02 -24.28
C PRO A 441 44.06 -6.64 -22.95
N GLN A 442 44.46 -5.84 -21.96
CA GLN A 442 44.86 -6.33 -20.62
C GLN A 442 43.69 -6.69 -19.71
N LEU A 443 42.44 -6.43 -20.13
CA LEU A 443 41.27 -6.90 -19.39
C LEU A 443 41.25 -8.44 -19.41
N GLY A 444 41.07 -9.05 -18.24
CA GLY A 444 40.95 -10.50 -18.12
C GLY A 444 39.67 -11.04 -18.75
N THR A 445 39.40 -12.33 -18.53
CA THR A 445 38.17 -13.01 -18.95
C THR A 445 37.22 -13.32 -17.79
N ASN A 446 37.46 -12.73 -16.63
CA ASN A 446 36.72 -12.90 -15.37
C ASN A 446 35.43 -12.08 -15.30
N TYR A 447 34.78 -11.85 -16.45
CA TYR A 447 33.49 -11.17 -16.51
C TYR A 447 32.57 -11.75 -17.59
N GLY A 448 31.28 -11.85 -17.27
CA GLY A 448 30.27 -12.36 -18.21
C GLY A 448 29.89 -11.39 -19.34
N ARG A 449 29.80 -10.10 -19.02
CA ARG A 449 29.45 -9.03 -19.98
C ARG A 449 30.35 -7.81 -19.81
N PHE A 450 30.54 -7.07 -20.90
CA PHE A 450 31.30 -5.81 -20.92
C PHE A 450 30.42 -4.68 -21.44
N TYR A 451 30.45 -3.54 -20.75
CA TYR A 451 29.79 -2.32 -21.20
C TYR A 451 30.77 -1.15 -21.17
N GLN A 452 30.98 -0.55 -22.35
CA GLN A 452 31.85 0.62 -22.49
C GLN A 452 31.03 1.89 -22.30
N VAL A 453 31.44 2.72 -21.35
CA VAL A 453 30.81 4.03 -21.07
C VAL A 453 31.65 5.17 -21.62
N THR A 454 31.01 6.31 -21.91
CA THR A 454 31.75 7.53 -22.23
C THR A 454 32.17 8.24 -20.95
N ALA A 455 31.23 8.35 -20.00
CA ALA A 455 31.46 8.91 -18.67
C ALA A 455 30.63 8.13 -17.67
N ILE A 456 31.29 7.50 -16.70
CA ILE A 456 30.59 6.69 -15.69
C ILE A 456 29.65 7.61 -14.90
N GLY A 457 28.37 7.24 -14.83
CA GLY A 457 27.33 7.98 -14.10
C GLY A 457 26.49 8.94 -14.94
N ALA A 458 26.71 9.04 -16.26
CA ALA A 458 25.80 9.78 -17.14
C ALA A 458 24.43 9.08 -17.24
N ASP A 459 23.32 9.84 -17.20
CA ASP A 459 21.95 9.30 -17.18
C ASP A 459 21.66 8.26 -18.29
N LEU A 460 22.19 8.49 -19.49
CA LEU A 460 22.03 7.57 -20.61
C LEU A 460 22.69 6.21 -20.32
N ASP A 461 23.91 6.24 -19.81
CA ASP A 461 24.70 5.05 -19.50
C ASP A 461 24.10 4.31 -18.30
N VAL A 462 23.61 5.03 -17.27
CA VAL A 462 22.93 4.44 -16.11
C VAL A 462 21.67 3.68 -16.52
N ASN A 463 20.85 4.23 -17.42
CA ASN A 463 19.66 3.56 -17.93
C ASN A 463 20.00 2.27 -18.68
N GLN A 464 21.05 2.28 -19.51
CA GLN A 464 21.50 1.08 -20.23
C GLN A 464 22.09 0.03 -19.29
N VAL A 465 22.92 0.45 -18.33
CA VAL A 465 23.48 -0.42 -17.29
C VAL A 465 22.35 -1.08 -16.48
N SER A 466 21.33 -0.32 -16.08
CA SER A 466 20.16 -0.86 -15.37
C SER A 466 19.46 -1.97 -16.18
N ALA A 467 19.28 -1.77 -17.50
CA ALA A 467 18.68 -2.80 -18.36
C ALA A 467 19.54 -4.06 -18.47
N ILE A 468 20.87 -3.92 -18.54
CA ILE A 468 21.80 -5.06 -18.56
C ILE A 468 21.74 -5.83 -17.24
N ILE A 469 21.72 -5.11 -16.11
CA ILE A 469 21.58 -5.71 -14.77
C ILE A 469 20.30 -6.53 -14.69
N ASP A 470 19.18 -6.00 -15.17
CA ASP A 470 17.90 -6.70 -15.11
C ASP A 470 17.93 -8.02 -15.92
N GLN A 471 18.62 -8.03 -17.07
CA GLN A 471 18.81 -9.25 -17.87
C GLN A 471 19.70 -10.28 -17.16
N ILE A 472 20.82 -9.85 -16.57
CA ILE A 472 21.72 -10.74 -15.83
C ILE A 472 20.98 -11.36 -14.64
N ALA A 473 20.29 -10.52 -13.86
CA ALA A 473 19.53 -10.95 -12.69
C ALA A 473 18.45 -11.97 -13.06
N TYR A 474 17.76 -11.75 -14.18
CA TYR A 474 16.78 -12.71 -14.71
C TYR A 474 17.43 -14.05 -15.05
N SER A 475 18.56 -14.04 -15.78
CA SER A 475 19.27 -15.29 -16.13
C SER A 475 19.77 -16.05 -14.90
N LYS A 476 20.32 -15.34 -13.90
CA LYS A 476 20.76 -15.94 -12.63
C LYS A 476 19.62 -16.60 -11.87
N TYR A 477 18.48 -15.94 -11.77
CA TYR A 477 17.32 -16.53 -11.10
C TYR A 477 16.93 -17.87 -11.73
N HIS A 478 16.85 -17.93 -13.06
CA HIS A 478 16.47 -19.15 -13.78
C HIS A 478 17.53 -20.25 -13.75
N SER A 479 18.81 -19.94 -13.51
CA SER A 479 19.83 -21.00 -13.40
C SER A 479 19.75 -21.78 -12.08
N PHE A 480 19.08 -21.25 -11.06
CA PHE A 480 19.00 -21.86 -9.73
C PHE A 480 17.60 -22.39 -9.35
N VAL A 481 16.56 -22.04 -10.13
CA VAL A 481 15.16 -22.35 -9.81
C VAL A 481 14.57 -23.45 -10.72
N VAL A 482 15.35 -23.99 -11.66
CA VAL A 482 14.96 -25.13 -12.53
C VAL A 482 15.14 -26.47 -11.83
#